data_AF-A0A923QSA6-F1
#
_entry.id   AF-A0A923QSA6-F1
#
_cell.length_a   1.000
_cell.length_b   1.000
_cell.length_c   1.000
_cell.angle_alpha   90.00
_cell.angle_beta   90.00
_cell.angle_gamma   90.00
#
_symmetry.space_group_name_H-M   'P 1'
#
loop_
_entity.id
_entity.type
_entity.pdbx_description
1 polymer ?
#
loop_
_entity_poly.entity_id
_entity_poly.type
_entity_poly.pdbx_seq_one_letter_code
_entity_poly.pdbx_strand_id
1 'polypeptide(L)'
;MNRSATAIISAAHLSEVQAIAIYEAEVFFIRKPERRALLKSILQEEKDHDAGLSEWAQHSAVSLKMNRALGLTLGTALSLLPWKILCHVQAWAEDQAADIYANALRELSAQTEAVDPSITEALTHAEMQEREHAQRFRSLTRETKPE
;
A
#
# COMPACT_ATOMS: atom_id res chain seq x y z
N MET A 1 11.09 5.77 -23.33
CA MET A 1 10.56 7.11 -23.00
C MET A 1 10.63 7.24 -21.48
N ASN A 2 11.33 8.24 -20.96
CA ASN A 2 11.33 8.51 -19.52
C ASN A 2 9.97 9.10 -19.12
N ARG A 3 9.35 8.58 -18.07
CA ARG A 3 8.12 9.13 -17.49
C ARG A 3 8.45 10.43 -16.77
N SER A 4 7.52 11.37 -16.72
CA SER A 4 7.68 12.58 -15.88
C SER A 4 7.66 12.20 -14.39
N ALA A 5 8.26 13.02 -13.53
CA ALA A 5 8.21 12.83 -12.07
C ALA A 5 6.77 12.67 -11.56
N THR A 6 5.86 13.55 -12.00
CA THR A 6 4.43 13.45 -11.70
C THR A 6 3.83 12.10 -12.08
N ALA A 7 4.14 11.57 -13.27
CA ALA A 7 3.60 10.29 -13.72
C ALA A 7 4.16 9.10 -12.91
N ILE A 8 5.40 9.19 -12.44
CA ILE A 8 6.02 8.21 -11.56
C ILE A 8 5.33 8.21 -10.19
N ILE A 9 5.19 9.39 -9.58
CA ILE A 9 4.56 9.55 -8.26
C ILE A 9 3.08 9.15 -8.30
N SER A 10 2.38 9.50 -9.39
CA SER A 10 0.99 9.10 -9.60
C SER A 10 0.81 7.58 -9.60
N ALA A 11 1.78 6.80 -10.08
CA ALA A 11 1.69 5.35 -10.02
C ALA A 11 1.74 4.83 -8.57
N ALA A 12 2.63 5.38 -7.74
CA ALA A 12 2.73 5.04 -6.31
C ALA A 12 1.47 5.45 -5.55
N HIS A 13 1.01 6.69 -5.72
CA HIS A 13 -0.22 7.18 -5.09
C HIS A 13 -1.47 6.38 -5.48
N LEU A 14 -1.57 5.90 -6.74
CA LEU A 14 -2.67 5.02 -7.12
C LEU A 14 -2.63 3.66 -6.38
N SER A 15 -1.44 3.17 -6.04
CA SER A 15 -1.29 1.97 -5.20
C SER A 15 -1.91 2.21 -3.82
N GLU A 16 -1.58 3.34 -3.18
CA GLU A 16 -2.12 3.73 -1.86
C GLU A 16 -3.64 3.80 -1.84
N VAL A 17 -4.23 4.48 -2.82
CA VAL A 17 -5.70 4.60 -2.93
C VAL A 17 -6.37 3.22 -3.00
N GLN A 18 -5.71 2.22 -3.62
CA GLN A 18 -6.22 0.86 -3.68
C GLN A 18 -6.00 0.12 -2.35
N ALA A 19 -4.82 0.22 -1.76
CA ALA A 19 -4.48 -0.39 -0.47
C ALA A 19 -5.40 0.08 0.65
N ILE A 20 -5.64 1.39 0.76
CA ILE A 20 -6.61 2.00 1.69
C ILE A 20 -7.99 1.35 1.52
N ALA A 21 -8.45 1.21 0.27
CA ALA A 21 -9.76 0.64 -0.01
C ALA A 21 -9.86 -0.84 0.34
N ILE A 22 -8.79 -1.61 0.10
CA ILE A 22 -8.68 -3.02 0.52
C ILE A 22 -8.77 -3.09 2.05
N TYR A 23 -7.94 -2.34 2.77
CA TYR A 23 -7.90 -2.38 4.22
C TYR A 23 -9.17 -1.84 4.89
N GLU A 24 -9.85 -0.85 4.32
CA GLU A 24 -11.16 -0.41 4.79
C GLU A 24 -12.19 -1.55 4.74
N ALA A 25 -12.23 -2.31 3.64
CA ALA A 25 -13.13 -3.46 3.51
C ALA A 25 -12.77 -4.55 4.53
N GLU A 26 -11.49 -4.86 4.69
CA GLU A 26 -11.03 -5.88 5.63
C GLU A 26 -11.31 -5.52 7.08
N VAL A 27 -11.07 -4.27 7.48
CA VAL A 27 -11.42 -3.75 8.82
C VAL A 27 -12.93 -3.82 9.10
N PHE A 28 -13.76 -3.70 8.05
CA PHE A 28 -15.21 -3.80 8.16
C PHE A 28 -15.68 -5.26 8.36
N PHE A 29 -15.16 -6.19 7.56
CA PHE A 29 -15.60 -7.58 7.58
C PHE A 29 -14.93 -8.44 8.66
N ILE A 30 -13.66 -8.16 9.01
CA ILE A 30 -12.91 -8.95 9.99
C ILE A 30 -13.24 -8.48 11.41
N ARG A 31 -13.95 -9.34 12.17
CA ARG A 31 -14.49 -9.01 13.50
C ARG A 31 -13.57 -9.35 14.68
N LYS A 32 -12.56 -10.21 14.50
CA LYS A 32 -11.66 -10.59 15.61
C LYS A 32 -10.84 -9.37 16.07
N PRO A 33 -10.87 -8.99 17.37
CA PRO A 33 -10.29 -7.73 17.83
C PRO A 33 -8.82 -7.54 17.49
N GLU A 34 -7.97 -8.53 17.76
CA GLU A 34 -6.52 -8.46 17.50
C GLU A 34 -6.19 -8.26 16.01
N ARG A 35 -6.87 -9.02 15.14
CA ARG A 35 -6.73 -8.91 13.68
C ARG A 35 -7.17 -7.56 13.18
N ARG A 36 -8.31 -7.08 13.69
CA ARG A 36 -8.86 -5.78 13.32
C ARG A 36 -7.98 -4.63 13.83
N ALA A 37 -7.35 -4.77 14.99
CA ALA A 37 -6.42 -3.78 15.52
C ALA A 37 -5.18 -3.66 14.64
N LEU A 38 -4.60 -4.78 14.21
CA LEU A 38 -3.51 -4.82 13.23
C LEU A 38 -3.89 -4.09 11.93
N LEU A 39 -5.00 -4.52 11.31
CA LEU A 39 -5.46 -3.94 10.05
C LEU A 39 -5.79 -2.45 10.14
N LYS A 40 -6.25 -1.98 11.30
CA LYS A 40 -6.48 -0.54 11.53
C LYS A 40 -5.18 0.27 11.66
N SER A 41 -4.13 -0.32 12.25
CA SER A 41 -2.81 0.31 12.32
C SER A 41 -2.28 0.53 10.90
N ILE A 42 -2.26 -0.56 10.11
CA ILE A 42 -1.79 -0.52 8.72
C ILE A 42 -2.64 0.43 7.88
N LEU A 43 -3.98 0.37 7.99
CA LEU A 43 -4.87 1.32 7.31
C LEU A 43 -4.57 2.79 7.63
N GLN A 44 -4.11 3.09 8.85
CA GLN A 44 -3.73 4.46 9.20
C GLN A 44 -2.40 4.83 8.55
N GLU A 45 -1.43 3.92 8.58
CA GLU A 45 -0.14 4.06 7.91
C GLU A 45 -0.34 4.32 6.38
N GLU A 46 -1.21 3.57 5.69
CA GLU A 46 -1.51 3.81 4.26
C GLU A 46 -2.17 5.17 3.99
N LYS A 47 -2.97 5.68 4.94
CA LYS A 47 -3.56 7.02 4.80
C LYS A 47 -2.53 8.12 4.95
N ASP A 48 -1.51 7.88 5.77
CA ASP A 48 -0.41 8.82 5.95
C ASP A 48 0.49 8.81 4.70
N HIS A 49 0.69 7.64 4.06
CA HIS A 49 1.33 7.53 2.74
C HIS A 49 0.56 8.30 1.64
N ASP A 50 -0.75 8.06 1.51
CA ASP A 50 -1.63 8.75 0.56
C ASP A 50 -1.58 10.28 0.73
N ALA A 51 -1.72 10.75 1.97
CA ALA A 51 -1.61 12.16 2.29
C ALA A 51 -0.25 12.73 1.86
N GLY A 52 0.83 11.99 2.13
CA GLY A 52 2.18 12.35 1.71
C GLY A 52 2.30 12.53 0.20
N LEU A 53 1.74 11.65 -0.62
CA LEU A 53 1.95 11.67 -2.07
C LEU A 53 0.93 12.51 -2.85
N SER A 54 -0.22 12.78 -2.26
CA SER A 54 -1.38 13.36 -2.95
C SER A 54 -1.11 14.72 -3.62
N GLU A 55 -0.19 15.53 -3.08
CA GLU A 55 0.10 16.86 -3.62
C GLU A 55 0.89 16.83 -4.94
N TRP A 56 1.67 15.77 -5.16
CA TRP A 56 2.53 15.62 -6.34
C TRP A 56 1.92 14.69 -7.40
N ALA A 57 0.85 13.97 -7.06
CA ALA A 57 0.16 13.05 -7.95
C ALA A 57 -0.92 13.76 -8.79
N GLN A 58 -1.12 13.30 -10.02
CA GLN A 58 -2.19 13.78 -10.90
C GLN A 58 -3.06 12.63 -11.38
N HIS A 59 -4.31 12.62 -10.92
CA HIS A 59 -5.33 11.68 -11.35
C HIS A 59 -6.63 12.39 -11.68
N SER A 60 -7.39 11.82 -12.62
CA SER A 60 -8.78 12.20 -12.78
C SER A 60 -9.61 11.65 -11.61
N ALA A 61 -10.66 12.38 -11.21
CA ALA A 61 -11.58 11.92 -10.17
C ALA A 61 -12.23 10.56 -10.52
N VAL A 62 -12.43 10.27 -11.81
CA VAL A 62 -12.95 8.99 -12.29
C VAL A 62 -11.94 7.87 -12.03
N SER A 63 -10.65 8.09 -12.33
CA SER A 63 -9.58 7.11 -12.09
C SER A 63 -9.50 6.74 -10.61
N LEU A 64 -9.52 7.73 -9.71
CA LEU A 64 -9.49 7.49 -8.26
C LEU A 64 -10.70 6.69 -7.79
N LYS A 65 -11.91 7.05 -8.25
CA LYS A 65 -13.15 6.32 -7.90
C LYS A 65 -13.14 4.88 -8.39
N MET A 66 -12.71 4.63 -9.63
CA MET A 66 -12.63 3.29 -10.18
C MET A 66 -11.62 2.44 -9.41
N ASN A 67 -10.44 2.99 -9.14
CA ASN A 67 -9.40 2.28 -8.40
C ASN A 67 -9.83 1.94 -6.97
N ARG A 68 -10.48 2.89 -6.28
CA ARG A 68 -11.07 2.66 -4.95
C ARG A 68 -12.17 1.60 -4.98
N ALA A 69 -13.03 1.60 -5.99
CA ALA A 69 -14.08 0.58 -6.14
C ALA A 69 -13.50 -0.83 -6.36
N LEU A 70 -12.41 -0.93 -7.15
CA LEU A 70 -11.67 -2.18 -7.31
C LEU A 70 -11.06 -2.64 -5.98
N GLY A 71 -10.39 -1.75 -5.25
CA GLY A 71 -9.82 -2.07 -3.94
C GLY A 71 -10.85 -2.55 -2.93
N LEU A 72 -12.02 -1.89 -2.83
CA LEU A 72 -13.13 -2.33 -1.97
C LEU A 72 -13.62 -3.73 -2.36
N THR A 73 -13.72 -4.01 -3.66
CA THR A 73 -14.16 -5.32 -4.17
C THR A 73 -13.15 -6.41 -3.82
N LEU A 74 -11.86 -6.14 -4.02
CA LEU A 74 -10.77 -7.06 -3.69
C LEU A 74 -10.72 -7.31 -2.17
N GLY A 75 -10.69 -6.28 -1.34
CA GLY A 75 -10.66 -6.42 0.12
C GLY A 75 -11.87 -7.17 0.68
N THR A 76 -13.06 -6.97 0.09
CA THR A 76 -14.25 -7.75 0.42
C THR A 76 -14.07 -9.24 0.11
N ALA A 77 -13.53 -9.56 -1.07
CA ALA A 77 -13.26 -10.95 -1.46
C ALA A 77 -12.16 -11.58 -0.59
N LEU A 78 -11.08 -10.86 -0.32
CA LEU A 78 -9.95 -11.29 0.52
C LEU A 78 -10.38 -11.54 1.98
N SER A 79 -11.34 -10.77 2.49
CA SER A 79 -11.91 -10.95 3.83
C SER A 79 -12.60 -12.30 4.06
N LEU A 80 -12.95 -13.02 2.98
CA LEU A 80 -13.53 -14.35 3.04
C LEU A 80 -12.47 -15.46 3.21
N LEU A 81 -11.20 -15.14 3.00
CA LEU A 81 -10.12 -16.12 3.10
C LEU A 81 -9.84 -16.51 4.55
N PRO A 82 -9.37 -17.75 4.80
CA PRO A 82 -8.76 -18.11 6.07
C PRO A 82 -7.64 -17.13 6.42
N TRP A 83 -7.58 -16.68 7.68
CA TRP A 83 -6.66 -15.64 8.12
C TRP A 83 -5.20 -15.84 7.71
N LYS A 84 -4.67 -17.06 7.81
CA LYS A 84 -3.28 -17.33 7.39
C LYS A 84 -3.07 -17.10 5.89
N ILE A 85 -4.06 -17.46 5.07
CA ILE A 85 -4.03 -17.21 3.62
C ILE A 85 -4.13 -15.71 3.35
N LEU A 86 -5.03 -15.00 4.05
CA LEU A 86 -5.11 -13.54 3.97
C LEU A 86 -3.77 -12.88 4.30
N CYS A 87 -3.12 -13.26 5.40
CA CYS A 87 -1.81 -12.73 5.77
C CYS A 87 -0.74 -13.04 4.72
N HIS A 88 -0.76 -14.22 4.08
CA HIS A 88 0.17 -14.49 2.97
C HIS A 88 -0.07 -13.59 1.77
N VAL A 89 -1.34 -13.38 1.40
CA VAL A 89 -1.69 -12.50 0.28
C VAL A 89 -1.32 -11.06 0.59
N GLN A 90 -1.61 -10.58 1.80
CA GLN A 90 -1.25 -9.23 2.21
C GLN A 90 0.26 -9.05 2.27
N ALA A 91 1.01 -9.99 2.86
CA ALA A 91 2.47 -9.93 2.83
C ALA A 91 3.04 -9.78 1.41
N TRP A 92 2.47 -10.49 0.45
CA TRP A 92 2.85 -10.36 -0.96
C TRP A 92 2.43 -9.00 -1.55
N ALA A 93 1.24 -8.50 -1.24
CA ALA A 93 0.77 -7.20 -1.72
C ALA A 93 1.67 -6.06 -1.22
N GLU A 94 2.06 -6.07 0.05
CA GLU A 94 2.97 -5.06 0.62
C GLU A 94 4.37 -5.12 0.00
N ASP A 95 4.90 -6.32 -0.29
CA ASP A 95 6.18 -6.41 -1.02
C ASP A 95 6.07 -5.76 -2.41
N GLN A 96 4.93 -5.94 -3.08
CA GLN A 96 4.69 -5.34 -4.39
C GLN A 96 4.54 -3.81 -4.28
N ALA A 97 3.92 -3.29 -3.23
CA ALA A 97 3.84 -1.87 -2.94
C ALA A 97 5.25 -1.27 -2.69
N ALA A 98 6.06 -1.92 -1.86
CA ALA A 98 7.46 -1.54 -1.63
C ALA A 98 8.27 -1.51 -2.94
N ASP A 99 8.07 -2.49 -3.82
CA ASP A 99 8.72 -2.51 -5.13
C ASP A 99 8.26 -1.35 -6.04
N ILE A 100 7.00 -0.93 -5.97
CA ILE A 100 6.51 0.26 -6.68
C ILE A 100 7.27 1.51 -6.21
N TYR A 101 7.44 1.67 -4.90
CA TYR A 101 8.22 2.77 -4.32
C TYR A 101 9.70 2.74 -4.71
N ALA A 102 10.35 1.59 -4.58
CA ALA A 102 11.75 1.42 -4.96
C ALA A 102 11.98 1.72 -6.45
N ASN A 103 11.04 1.28 -7.31
CA ASN A 103 11.08 1.60 -8.74
C ASN A 103 10.89 3.10 -8.99
N ALA A 104 9.98 3.77 -8.27
CA ALA A 104 9.76 5.21 -8.37
C ALA A 104 11.03 6.00 -7.97
N LEU A 105 11.66 5.66 -6.85
CA LEU A 105 12.93 6.25 -6.41
C LEU A 105 14.04 6.08 -7.44
N ARG A 106 14.18 4.88 -8.03
CA ARG A 106 15.16 4.61 -9.07
C ARG A 106 14.89 5.43 -10.34
N GLU A 107 13.63 5.57 -10.76
CA GLU A 107 13.28 6.37 -11.94
C GLU A 107 13.49 7.87 -11.71
N LEU A 108 13.17 8.38 -10.52
CA LEU A 108 13.39 9.78 -10.15
C LEU A 108 14.88 10.13 -10.06
N SER A 109 15.69 9.27 -9.43
CA SER A 109 17.15 9.48 -9.34
C SER A 109 17.88 9.43 -10.69
N ALA A 110 17.27 8.80 -11.71
CA ALA A 110 17.78 8.80 -13.08
C ALA A 110 17.38 10.06 -13.88
N GLN A 111 16.58 10.95 -13.32
CA GLN A 111 16.22 12.21 -13.99
C GLN A 111 17.37 13.23 -13.91
N THR A 112 17.49 14.03 -14.96
CA THR A 112 18.46 15.13 -15.02
C THR A 112 17.97 16.39 -14.32
N GLU A 113 16.67 16.48 -14.08
CA GLU A 113 16.04 17.60 -13.37
C GLU A 113 16.08 17.34 -11.87
N ALA A 114 16.27 18.42 -11.09
CA ALA A 114 16.22 18.32 -9.64
C ALA A 114 14.80 17.99 -9.18
N VAL A 115 14.66 16.88 -8.46
CA VAL A 115 13.41 16.47 -7.81
C VAL A 115 13.37 17.08 -6.41
N ASP A 116 12.18 17.50 -5.96
CA ASP A 116 11.98 17.97 -4.60
C ASP A 116 12.45 16.88 -3.58
N PRO A 117 13.35 17.20 -2.63
CA PRO A 117 13.80 16.25 -1.63
C PRO A 117 12.68 15.62 -0.80
N SER A 118 11.59 16.36 -0.56
CA SER A 118 10.44 15.86 0.21
C SER A 118 9.73 14.69 -0.47
N ILE A 119 9.70 14.66 -1.82
CA ILE A 119 9.18 13.53 -2.59
C ILE A 119 10.02 12.28 -2.34
N THR A 120 11.34 12.43 -2.38
CA THR A 120 12.27 11.31 -2.18
C THR A 120 12.17 10.78 -0.75
N GLU A 121 12.03 11.67 0.24
CA GLU A 121 11.81 11.32 1.64
C GLU A 121 10.49 10.56 1.83
N ALA A 122 9.38 11.08 1.29
CA ALA A 122 8.07 10.43 1.37
C ALA A 122 8.07 9.03 0.74
N LEU A 123 8.64 8.88 -0.46
CA LEU A 123 8.73 7.59 -1.15
C LEU A 123 9.65 6.60 -0.40
N THR A 124 10.74 7.07 0.18
CA THR A 124 11.66 6.22 0.97
C THR A 124 10.99 5.76 2.26
N HIS A 125 10.28 6.67 2.93
CA HIS A 125 9.54 6.34 4.14
C HIS A 125 8.48 5.28 3.87
N ALA A 126 7.64 5.49 2.85
CA ALA A 126 6.62 4.53 2.45
C ALA A 126 7.24 3.17 2.05
N GLU A 127 8.31 3.15 1.24
CA GLU A 127 9.01 1.90 0.88
C GLU A 127 9.41 1.09 2.11
N MET A 128 9.99 1.75 3.12
CA MET A 128 10.40 1.09 4.34
C MET A 128 9.20 0.56 5.13
N GLN A 129 8.13 1.34 5.27
CA GLN A 129 6.93 0.92 5.99
C GLN A 129 6.25 -0.26 5.30
N GLU A 130 6.15 -0.28 3.97
CA GLU A 130 5.61 -1.42 3.23
C GLU A 130 6.39 -2.72 3.50
N ARG A 131 7.72 -2.65 3.58
CA ARG A 131 8.54 -3.82 3.95
C ARG A 131 8.25 -4.28 5.37
N GLU A 132 8.02 -3.36 6.30
CA GLU A 132 7.63 -3.67 7.67
C GLU A 132 6.23 -4.29 7.74
N HIS A 133 5.26 -3.78 6.97
CA HIS A 133 3.91 -4.36 6.84
C HIS A 133 4.01 -5.81 6.34
N ALA A 134 4.77 -6.04 5.26
CA ALA A 134 5.01 -7.37 4.71
C ALA A 134 5.58 -8.31 5.78
N GLN A 135 6.56 -7.86 6.56
CA GLN A 135 7.16 -8.64 7.64
C GLN A 135 6.17 -8.93 8.78
N ARG A 136 5.34 -7.96 9.17
CA ARG A 136 4.28 -8.12 10.18
C ARG A 136 3.28 -9.20 9.76
N PHE A 137 2.87 -9.24 8.50
CA PHE A 137 1.99 -10.32 8.03
C PHE A 137 2.69 -11.68 7.96
N ARG A 138 3.94 -11.74 7.50
CA ARG A 138 4.71 -13.00 7.42
C ARG A 138 4.89 -13.64 8.80
N SER A 139 5.14 -12.87 9.85
CA SER A 139 5.33 -13.41 11.21
C SER A 139 4.08 -14.17 11.69
N LEU A 140 2.88 -13.67 11.34
CA LEU A 140 1.59 -14.27 11.70
C LEU A 140 1.28 -15.57 10.94
N THR A 141 2.01 -15.85 9.87
CA THR A 141 1.87 -17.11 9.12
C THR A 141 2.74 -18.23 9.70
N ARG A 142 3.85 -17.86 10.34
CA ARG A 142 4.85 -18.78 10.92
C ARG A 142 4.48 -19.29 12.31
N GLU A 143 3.51 -18.68 13.00
CA GLU A 143 2.99 -19.21 14.26
C GLU A 143 2.20 -20.52 14.03
N THR A 144 2.91 -21.64 14.13
CA THR A 144 2.35 -22.94 14.50
C THR A 144 2.32 -23.03 16.01
N LYS A 145 1.13 -23.06 16.63
CA LYS A 145 1.05 -23.66 17.97
C LYS A 145 1.23 -25.17 17.80
N PRO A 146 2.14 -25.82 18.55
CA PRO A 146 2.06 -27.26 18.73
C PRO A 146 0.78 -27.58 19.52
N GLU A 147 0.13 -28.68 19.13
CA GLU A 147 -1.01 -29.28 19.82
C GLU A 147 -0.65 -29.74 21.24
#